data_AF-A0A6J8ERF8-F1
#
_entry.id   AF-A0A6J8ERF8-F1
#
_cell.length_a   1.000
_cell.length_b   1.000
_cell.length_c   1.000
_cell.angle_alpha   90.00
_cell.angle_beta   90.00
_cell.angle_gamma   90.00
#
_symmetry.space_group_name_H-M   'P 1'
#
loop_
_entity.id
_entity.type
_entity.pdbx_description
1 polymer ?
#
loop_
_entity_poly.entity_id
_entity_poly.type
_entity_poly.pdbx_seq_one_letter_code
_entity_poly.pdbx_strand_id
1 'polypeptide(L)'
;MLWFLMITYYITDFTSSQSDLCSKVLTIDCDGQYLSSKDESVCASDFVTYKTCCHFAQAKCRDGQIVIIYDGPCSNTTDMSNVTFARTCGTFRPPVEITTTSTATSSIKTTSTLDNDPFDQLFCSGINSGAITCPDTLDPYCGTDGKFYLNKCYFQTARCTNPSLSIQPIGLCKGPTPTPVG
;
A
#
# COMPACT_ATOMS: atom_id res chain seq x y z
N MET A 1 32.77 3.87 36.56
CA MET A 1 33.03 4.53 35.27
C MET A 1 32.77 3.56 34.11
N LEU A 2 31.58 2.93 34.07
CA LEU A 2 31.19 1.92 33.07
C LEU A 2 29.66 1.91 32.82
N TRP A 3 28.94 2.93 33.31
CA TRP A 3 27.48 3.06 33.12
C TRP A 3 27.09 3.96 31.93
N PHE A 4 28.08 4.61 31.29
CA PHE A 4 27.85 5.53 30.16
C PHE A 4 28.01 4.88 28.78
N LEU A 5 28.58 3.68 28.66
CA LEU A 5 28.85 3.03 27.36
C LEU A 5 27.71 2.13 26.85
N MET A 6 26.68 1.86 27.67
CA MET A 6 25.50 1.09 27.23
C MET A 6 24.37 1.97 26.69
N ILE A 7 24.47 3.30 26.84
CA ILE A 7 23.49 4.24 26.31
C ILE A 7 23.84 4.64 24.87
N THR A 8 25.13 4.63 24.48
CA THR A 8 25.54 4.97 23.10
C THR A 8 25.39 3.82 22.11
N TYR A 9 25.30 2.56 22.58
CA TYR A 9 25.07 1.41 21.70
C TYR A 9 23.58 1.13 21.43
N TYR A 10 22.67 1.78 22.16
CA TYR A 10 21.22 1.55 22.04
C TYR A 10 20.48 2.66 21.30
N ILE A 11 21.18 3.64 20.70
CA ILE A 11 20.57 4.75 19.94
C ILE A 11 21.07 4.76 18.49
N THR A 12 21.18 3.59 17.86
CA THR A 12 21.34 3.49 16.39
C THR A 12 20.23 2.73 15.69
N ASP A 13 19.21 2.27 16.41
CA ASP A 13 18.00 1.70 15.80
C ASP A 13 16.87 2.73 15.82
N PHE A 14 16.11 2.78 14.72
CA PHE A 14 14.75 3.34 14.57
C PHE A 14 14.51 4.57 13.67
N THR A 15 15.25 4.76 12.56
CA THR A 15 14.85 5.74 11.51
C THR A 15 14.78 5.23 10.06
N SER A 16 14.97 3.93 9.77
CA SER A 16 15.20 3.47 8.38
C SER A 16 13.99 2.92 7.60
N SER A 17 12.78 2.78 8.16
CA SER A 17 11.75 1.92 7.54
C SER A 17 10.89 2.54 6.42
N GLN A 18 11.13 3.79 5.98
CA GLN A 18 10.42 4.37 4.82
C GLN A 18 11.30 4.94 3.71
N SER A 19 12.55 5.28 4.00
CA SER A 19 13.51 5.72 2.98
C SER A 19 13.98 4.57 2.09
N ASP A 20 13.95 3.34 2.59
CA ASP A 20 14.47 2.16 1.88
C ASP A 20 13.56 1.74 0.71
N LEU A 21 12.27 2.04 0.82
CA LEU A 21 11.24 1.62 -0.11
C LEU A 21 11.25 2.43 -1.40
N CYS A 22 11.28 3.75 -1.27
CA CYS A 22 11.39 4.62 -2.43
C CYS A 22 12.74 4.50 -3.12
N SER A 23 13.81 4.24 -2.36
CA SER A 23 15.12 3.93 -2.93
C SER A 23 15.06 2.68 -3.83
N LYS A 24 14.31 1.66 -3.43
CA LYS A 24 14.07 0.45 -4.25
C LYS A 24 13.18 0.73 -5.46
N VAL A 25 12.08 1.47 -5.32
CA VAL A 25 11.17 1.82 -6.44
C VAL A 25 11.90 2.61 -7.52
N LEU A 26 12.76 3.54 -7.13
CA LEU A 26 13.52 4.38 -8.05
C LEU A 26 14.57 3.60 -8.86
N THR A 27 14.92 2.38 -8.43
CA THR A 27 15.85 1.49 -9.15
C THR A 27 15.17 0.51 -10.11
N ILE A 28 13.83 0.46 -10.14
CA ILE A 28 13.08 -0.44 -11.03
C ILE A 28 13.09 0.11 -12.46
N ASP A 29 13.39 -0.77 -13.44
CA ASP A 29 13.25 -0.45 -14.87
C ASP A 29 11.79 -0.66 -15.33
N CYS A 30 11.05 0.45 -15.38
CA CYS A 30 9.64 0.46 -15.78
C CYS A 30 9.41 0.24 -17.28
N ASP A 31 10.44 0.37 -18.12
CA ASP A 31 10.33 0.24 -19.57
C ASP A 31 10.75 -1.16 -20.07
N GLY A 32 11.61 -1.86 -19.33
CA GLY A 32 12.18 -3.15 -19.74
C GLY A 32 11.65 -4.40 -19.02
N GLN A 33 11.29 -4.31 -17.73
CA GLN A 33 10.94 -5.50 -16.92
C GLN A 33 9.55 -5.45 -16.28
N TYR A 34 8.88 -4.31 -16.36
CA TYR A 34 7.55 -4.15 -15.79
C TYR A 34 6.46 -4.58 -16.77
N LEU A 35 5.81 -5.72 -16.49
CA LEU A 35 4.67 -6.21 -17.26
C LEU A 35 3.42 -5.38 -16.95
N SER A 36 3.24 -4.30 -17.70
CA SER A 36 2.05 -3.47 -17.63
C SER A 36 0.88 -4.09 -18.41
N SER A 37 -0.29 -4.18 -17.79
CA SER A 37 -1.53 -4.43 -18.52
C SER A 37 -1.93 -3.14 -19.25
N LYS A 38 -2.27 -3.21 -20.54
CA LYS A 38 -2.39 -2.06 -21.46
C LYS A 38 -3.28 -0.87 -21.02
N ASP A 39 -4.09 -1.02 -19.97
CA ASP A 39 -5.06 -0.02 -19.47
C ASP A 39 -4.68 0.54 -18.08
N GLU A 40 -3.38 0.57 -17.77
CA GLU A 40 -2.86 0.99 -16.46
C GLU A 40 -2.51 2.50 -16.39
N SER A 41 -2.73 3.24 -17.47
CA SER A 41 -2.40 4.68 -17.49
C SER A 41 -3.26 5.46 -16.50
N VAL A 42 -2.68 6.47 -15.85
CA VAL A 42 -3.37 7.33 -14.88
C VAL A 42 -3.02 8.80 -15.07
N CYS A 43 -3.97 9.67 -14.76
CA CYS A 43 -3.77 11.11 -14.68
C CYS A 43 -3.59 11.53 -13.23
N ALA A 44 -2.51 12.26 -12.94
CA ALA A 44 -2.15 12.67 -11.59
C ALA A 44 -2.31 14.18 -11.34
N SER A 45 -2.14 14.60 -10.08
CA SER A 45 -2.35 15.97 -9.60
C SER A 45 -1.37 17.00 -10.17
N ASP A 46 -0.28 16.53 -10.78
CA ASP A 46 0.67 17.32 -11.56
C ASP A 46 0.24 17.49 -13.03
N PHE A 47 -0.96 17.01 -13.39
CA PHE A 47 -1.50 16.97 -14.76
C PHE A 47 -0.63 16.16 -15.73
N VAL A 48 0.18 15.24 -15.22
CA VAL A 48 0.97 14.31 -16.02
C VAL A 48 0.23 12.98 -16.17
N THR A 49 0.25 12.46 -17.39
CA THR A 49 -0.19 11.09 -17.67
C THR A 49 0.95 10.12 -17.43
N TYR A 50 0.79 9.23 -16.46
CA TYR A 50 1.71 8.14 -16.20
C TYR A 50 1.23 6.89 -16.93
N LYS A 51 2.04 6.38 -17.87
CA LYS A 51 1.64 5.28 -18.77
C LYS A 51 1.40 3.95 -18.05
N THR A 52 2.11 3.72 -16.95
CA THR A 52 2.04 2.51 -16.13
C THR A 52 2.14 2.90 -14.65
N CYS A 53 1.71 2.04 -13.74
CA CYS A 53 1.81 2.34 -12.31
C CYS A 53 3.25 2.37 -11.81
N CYS A 54 4.16 1.66 -12.46
CA CYS A 54 5.58 1.76 -12.16
C CYS A 54 6.08 3.20 -12.29
N HIS A 55 5.71 3.88 -13.38
CA HIS A 55 6.08 5.28 -13.61
C HIS A 55 5.43 6.22 -12.58
N PHE A 56 4.16 6.00 -12.24
CA PHE A 56 3.50 6.79 -11.21
C PHE A 56 4.14 6.59 -9.83
N ALA A 57 4.49 5.36 -9.46
CA ALA A 57 5.14 5.03 -8.20
C ALA A 57 6.52 5.71 -8.07
N GLN A 58 7.30 5.74 -9.15
CA GLN A 58 8.56 6.48 -9.19
C GLN A 58 8.35 7.98 -8.99
N ALA A 59 7.35 8.58 -9.65
CA ALA A 59 7.03 9.98 -9.48
C ALA A 59 6.55 10.30 -8.06
N LYS A 60 5.68 9.47 -7.48
CA LYS A 60 5.24 9.57 -6.08
C LYS A 60 6.40 9.47 -5.08
N CYS A 61 7.42 8.67 -5.39
CA CYS A 61 8.63 8.59 -4.58
C CYS A 61 9.54 9.81 -4.70
N ARG A 62 9.50 10.52 -5.82
CA ARG A 62 10.20 11.81 -6.00
C ARG A 62 9.43 12.97 -5.38
N ASP A 63 8.10 12.94 -5.49
CA ASP A 63 7.18 13.90 -4.90
C ASP A 63 6.02 13.18 -4.20
N GLY A 64 6.12 13.11 -2.88
CA GLY A 64 5.13 12.47 -2.01
C GLY A 64 3.75 13.13 -2.04
N GLN A 65 3.59 14.32 -2.60
CA GLN A 65 2.30 15.02 -2.69
C GLN A 65 1.48 14.63 -3.93
N ILE A 66 2.08 14.03 -4.96
CA ILE A 66 1.38 13.71 -6.21
C ILE A 66 0.29 12.66 -5.97
N VAL A 67 -0.96 12.88 -6.36
CA VAL A 67 -2.05 11.90 -6.21
C VAL A 67 -2.70 11.58 -7.55
N ILE A 68 -3.24 10.38 -7.72
CA ILE A 68 -4.03 10.05 -8.91
C ILE A 68 -5.35 10.82 -8.83
N ILE A 69 -5.67 11.57 -9.89
CA ILE A 69 -6.98 12.22 -10.04
C ILE A 69 -7.96 11.23 -10.67
N TYR A 70 -7.57 10.56 -11.76
CA TYR A 70 -8.39 9.58 -12.46
C TYR A 70 -7.59 8.59 -13.31
N ASP A 71 -8.22 7.47 -13.65
CA ASP A 71 -7.68 6.48 -14.59
C ASP A 71 -7.74 7.01 -16.03
N GLY A 72 -6.71 6.72 -16.81
CA GLY A 72 -6.56 7.17 -18.19
C GLY A 72 -5.64 8.38 -18.34
N PRO A 73 -5.43 8.84 -19.58
CA PRO A 73 -4.61 10.01 -19.87
C PRO A 73 -5.28 11.29 -19.40
N CYS A 74 -4.49 12.26 -18.96
CA CYS A 74 -4.96 13.59 -18.64
C CYS A 74 -5.60 14.24 -19.87
N SER A 75 -6.84 14.68 -19.73
CA SER A 75 -7.57 15.44 -20.74
C SER A 75 -7.52 16.93 -20.43
N ASN A 76 -7.35 17.75 -21.48
CA ASN A 76 -7.54 19.20 -21.43
C ASN A 76 -9.02 19.61 -21.60
N THR A 77 -9.94 18.65 -21.67
CA THR A 77 -11.37 18.90 -21.89
C THR A 77 -12.16 18.93 -20.57
N THR A 78 -13.10 19.86 -20.47
CA THR A 78 -13.97 20.09 -19.31
C THR A 78 -15.04 18.99 -19.11
N ASP A 79 -14.96 17.87 -19.83
CA ASP A 79 -16.00 16.85 -19.85
C ASP A 79 -15.65 15.70 -18.90
N MET A 80 -15.88 15.94 -17.62
CA MET A 80 -15.69 15.01 -16.49
C MET A 80 -16.91 14.07 -16.33
N SER A 81 -17.59 13.72 -17.42
CA SER A 81 -18.88 13.02 -17.38
C SER A 81 -18.76 11.49 -17.34
N ASN A 82 -17.61 10.93 -17.74
CA ASN A 82 -17.36 9.48 -17.80
C ASN A 82 -16.07 9.07 -17.07
N VAL A 83 -15.68 9.82 -16.04
CA VAL A 83 -14.46 9.55 -15.28
C VAL A 83 -14.74 8.50 -14.22
N THR A 84 -14.18 7.30 -14.41
CA THR A 84 -14.24 6.24 -13.41
C THR A 84 -13.33 6.64 -12.25
N PHE A 85 -13.85 6.60 -11.01
CA PHE A 85 -13.07 6.90 -9.81
C PHE A 85 -11.83 6.00 -9.76
N ALA A 86 -10.66 6.61 -9.52
CA ALA A 86 -9.33 6.03 -9.73
C ALA A 86 -9.13 4.64 -9.12
N ARG A 87 -8.55 3.72 -9.90
CA ARG A 87 -7.94 2.51 -9.36
C ARG A 87 -6.65 2.88 -8.63
N THR A 88 -6.42 2.26 -7.49
CA THR A 88 -5.09 2.28 -6.90
C THR A 88 -4.18 1.43 -7.78
N CYS A 89 -3.11 2.04 -8.26
CA CYS A 89 -2.02 1.33 -8.90
C CYS A 89 -1.59 0.11 -8.06
N GLY A 90 -1.79 -1.11 -8.60
CA GLY A 90 -1.46 -2.37 -7.92
C GLY A 90 -2.64 -3.27 -7.51
N THR A 91 -3.90 -2.84 -7.59
CA THR A 91 -5.02 -3.79 -7.36
C THR A 91 -5.29 -4.61 -8.64
N PHE A 92 -4.69 -5.79 -8.75
CA PHE A 92 -5.14 -6.82 -9.70
C PHE A 92 -6.60 -7.17 -9.40
N ARG A 93 -7.55 -6.71 -10.24
CA ARG A 93 -8.92 -7.23 -10.27
C ARG A 93 -8.88 -8.49 -11.15
N PRO A 94 -9.10 -9.72 -10.64
CA PRO A 94 -9.40 -10.86 -11.50
C PRO A 94 -10.67 -10.54 -12.32
N PRO A 95 -10.88 -11.15 -13.50
CA PRO A 95 -11.99 -10.82 -14.37
C PRO A 95 -13.31 -10.99 -13.61
N VAL A 96 -13.98 -9.87 -13.34
CA VAL A 96 -15.36 -9.86 -12.87
C VAL A 96 -16.20 -9.79 -14.13
N GLU A 97 -16.83 -10.91 -14.49
CA GLU A 97 -17.96 -10.89 -15.39
C GLU A 97 -19.08 -10.07 -14.74
N ILE A 98 -19.42 -8.97 -15.40
CA ILE A 98 -20.58 -8.16 -15.07
C ILE A 98 -21.78 -8.84 -15.72
N THR A 99 -22.53 -9.60 -14.94
CA THR A 99 -23.92 -9.92 -15.31
C THR A 99 -24.83 -9.28 -14.27
N THR A 100 -25.32 -8.10 -14.64
CA THR A 100 -26.39 -7.39 -13.96
C THR A 100 -27.69 -8.19 -14.04
N THR A 101 -28.14 -8.73 -12.91
CA THR A 101 -29.57 -8.87 -12.62
C THR A 101 -29.79 -8.61 -11.14
N SER A 102 -30.46 -7.51 -10.84
CA SER A 102 -30.93 -7.15 -9.51
C SER A 102 -32.00 -8.14 -9.04
N THR A 103 -31.71 -8.90 -7.99
CA THR A 103 -32.73 -9.38 -7.07
C THR A 103 -32.12 -9.41 -5.68
N ALA A 104 -32.66 -8.57 -4.80
CA ALA A 104 -32.17 -8.40 -3.44
C ALA A 104 -32.42 -9.67 -2.61
N THR A 105 -31.33 -10.34 -2.20
CA THR A 105 -31.25 -11.06 -0.92
C THR A 105 -29.78 -11.29 -0.52
N SER A 106 -29.38 -10.70 0.61
CA SER A 106 -28.31 -11.11 1.55
C SER A 106 -27.02 -11.73 0.98
N SER A 107 -25.86 -11.08 1.04
CA SER A 107 -25.16 -10.78 2.29
C SER A 107 -24.02 -9.78 2.08
N ILE A 108 -24.29 -8.54 2.46
CA ILE A 108 -23.27 -7.55 2.80
C ILE A 108 -22.63 -8.03 4.12
N LYS A 109 -21.36 -8.49 4.11
CA LYS A 109 -20.58 -8.63 5.35
C LYS A 109 -19.80 -7.35 5.59
N THR A 110 -20.53 -6.31 5.98
CA THR A 110 -19.97 -5.15 6.68
C THR A 110 -20.24 -5.36 8.16
N THR A 111 -19.28 -5.02 9.01
CA THR A 111 -19.25 -5.09 10.48
C THR A 111 -18.74 -6.40 11.12
N SER A 112 -17.45 -6.36 11.48
CA SER A 112 -16.90 -6.71 12.80
C SER A 112 -17.44 -7.95 13.53
N THR A 113 -16.70 -9.07 13.41
CA THR A 113 -16.10 -9.76 14.57
C THR A 113 -14.87 -10.48 14.06
N LEU A 114 -13.71 -10.05 14.54
CA LEU A 114 -12.40 -10.49 14.13
C LEU A 114 -11.89 -11.54 15.10
N ASP A 115 -12.77 -12.47 15.45
CA ASP A 115 -12.50 -13.38 16.58
C ASP A 115 -12.54 -14.86 16.18
N ASN A 116 -13.09 -15.25 15.02
CA ASN A 116 -13.25 -16.68 14.70
C ASN A 116 -13.26 -17.00 13.19
N ASP A 117 -12.44 -16.34 12.37
CA ASP A 117 -12.19 -16.87 11.03
C ASP A 117 -11.11 -17.96 11.12
N PRO A 118 -11.41 -19.24 10.77
CA PRO A 118 -10.46 -20.33 10.86
C PRO A 118 -9.18 -20.08 10.04
N PHE A 119 -9.27 -19.27 8.98
CA PHE A 119 -8.14 -18.93 8.14
C PHE A 119 -7.22 -17.89 8.80
N ASP A 120 -7.78 -16.90 9.50
CA ASP A 120 -6.98 -15.93 10.26
C ASP A 120 -6.24 -16.64 11.42
N GLN A 121 -6.88 -17.59 12.10
CA GLN A 121 -6.25 -18.38 13.16
C GLN A 121 -5.11 -19.29 12.64
N LEU A 122 -5.33 -19.97 11.51
CA LEU A 122 -4.31 -20.82 10.90
C LEU A 122 -3.11 -19.98 10.40
N PHE A 123 -3.39 -18.83 9.80
CA PHE A 123 -2.36 -17.89 9.35
C PHE A 123 -1.50 -17.41 10.52
N CYS A 124 -2.12 -16.94 11.61
CA CYS A 124 -1.39 -16.44 12.79
C CYS A 124 -0.57 -17.55 13.47
N SER A 125 -1.10 -18.77 13.55
CA SER A 125 -0.35 -19.93 14.03
C SER A 125 0.85 -20.25 13.12
N GLY A 126 0.67 -20.19 11.80
CA GLY A 126 1.72 -20.40 10.81
C GLY A 126 2.85 -19.36 10.88
N ILE A 127 2.52 -18.08 11.12
CA ILE A 127 3.51 -17.02 11.34
C ILE A 127 4.28 -17.25 12.65
N ASN A 128 3.57 -17.51 13.76
CA ASN A 128 4.20 -17.70 15.07
C ASN A 128 5.08 -18.96 15.15
N SER A 129 4.76 -20.00 14.36
CA SER A 129 5.56 -21.22 14.26
C SER A 129 6.68 -21.13 13.21
N GLY A 130 6.76 -20.03 12.44
CA GLY A 130 7.73 -19.85 11.36
C GLY A 130 7.46 -20.70 10.11
N ALA A 131 6.33 -21.40 10.05
CA ALA A 131 5.90 -22.17 8.87
C ALA A 131 5.50 -21.26 7.70
N ILE A 132 5.10 -20.03 8.00
CA ILE A 132 4.77 -18.98 7.03
C ILE A 132 5.75 -17.83 7.22
N THR A 133 6.38 -17.39 6.13
CA THR A 133 7.19 -16.18 6.07
C THR A 133 6.57 -15.21 5.07
N CYS A 134 6.59 -13.93 5.39
CA CYS A 134 6.11 -12.92 4.48
C CYS A 134 7.20 -12.59 3.43
N PRO A 135 6.84 -12.44 2.14
CA PRO A 135 7.79 -11.98 1.15
C PRO A 135 8.12 -10.50 1.39
N ASP A 136 9.32 -10.07 1.02
CA ASP A 136 9.74 -8.66 1.09
C ASP A 136 9.25 -7.82 -0.11
N THR A 137 8.13 -8.23 -0.72
CA THR A 137 7.52 -7.50 -1.84
C THR A 137 6.95 -6.18 -1.37
N LEU A 138 7.21 -5.13 -2.14
CA LEU A 138 6.73 -3.80 -1.87
C LEU A 138 5.30 -3.60 -2.41
N ASP A 139 4.31 -3.56 -1.51
CA ASP A 139 2.91 -3.23 -1.78
C ASP A 139 2.30 -2.54 -0.54
N PRO A 140 2.55 -1.24 -0.29
CA PRO A 140 2.40 -0.67 1.04
C PRO A 140 0.94 -0.44 1.45
N TYR A 141 0.57 -0.87 2.66
CA TYR A 141 -0.74 -0.61 3.27
C TYR A 141 -0.64 0.33 4.46
N CYS A 142 -1.65 1.17 4.67
CA CYS A 142 -1.77 2.02 5.85
C CYS A 142 -2.78 1.44 6.83
N GLY A 143 -2.37 1.16 8.06
CA GLY A 143 -3.25 0.69 9.12
C GLY A 143 -3.94 1.84 9.87
N THR A 144 -5.08 1.56 10.49
CA THR A 144 -5.79 2.48 11.40
C THR A 144 -4.98 2.85 12.64
N ASP A 145 -3.89 2.15 12.91
CA ASP A 145 -2.89 2.49 13.93
C ASP A 145 -1.87 3.54 13.44
N GLY A 146 -2.05 4.06 12.22
CA GLY A 146 -1.19 5.07 11.61
C GLY A 146 0.13 4.53 11.07
N LYS A 147 0.32 3.19 11.04
CA LYS A 147 1.55 2.57 10.55
C LYS A 147 1.44 2.08 9.11
N PHE A 148 2.59 2.09 8.43
CA PHE A 148 2.73 1.44 7.15
C PHE A 148 3.16 -0.01 7.31
N TYR A 149 2.59 -0.88 6.48
CA TYR A 149 2.92 -2.29 6.37
C TYR A 149 3.48 -2.55 4.98
N LEU A 150 4.64 -3.20 4.90
CA LEU A 150 5.38 -3.44 3.65
C LEU A 150 4.52 -4.10 2.56
N ASN A 151 3.68 -5.04 2.98
CA ASN A 151 2.65 -5.65 2.16
C ASN A 151 1.50 -6.20 3.01
N LYS A 152 0.49 -6.72 2.32
CA LYS A 152 -0.68 -7.32 2.96
C LYS A 152 -0.32 -8.43 3.94
N CYS A 153 0.72 -9.23 3.69
CA CYS A 153 1.15 -10.27 4.62
C CYS A 153 1.56 -9.68 5.97
N TYR A 154 2.41 -8.64 5.97
CA TYR A 154 2.80 -7.94 7.20
C TYR A 154 1.64 -7.25 7.92
N PHE A 155 0.68 -6.69 7.17
CA PHE A 155 -0.54 -6.15 7.76
C PHE A 155 -1.36 -7.24 8.48
N GLN A 156 -1.53 -8.41 7.85
CA GLN A 156 -2.22 -9.54 8.46
C GLN A 156 -1.47 -10.09 9.68
N THR A 157 -0.14 -10.12 9.65
CA THR A 157 0.67 -10.47 10.81
C THR A 157 0.39 -9.53 11.98
N ALA A 158 0.25 -8.23 11.75
CA ALA A 158 -0.10 -7.28 12.81
C ALA A 158 -1.53 -7.46 13.32
N ARG A 159 -2.46 -7.94 12.48
CA ARG A 159 -3.81 -8.31 12.93
C ARG A 159 -3.84 -9.51 13.87
N CYS A 160 -2.81 -10.37 13.86
CA CYS A 160 -2.67 -11.45 14.83
C CYS A 160 -2.54 -10.95 16.27
N THR A 161 -1.99 -9.75 16.48
CA THR A 161 -1.84 -9.12 17.79
C THR A 161 -2.84 -7.99 18.01
N ASN A 162 -3.30 -7.34 16.95
CA ASN A 162 -4.33 -6.31 16.99
C ASN A 162 -5.47 -6.64 16.02
N PRO A 163 -6.45 -7.47 16.42
CA PRO A 163 -7.55 -7.86 15.55
C PRO A 163 -8.39 -6.66 15.08
N SER A 164 -8.45 -5.57 15.83
CA SER A 164 -9.21 -4.36 15.42
C SER A 164 -8.49 -3.52 14.36
N LEU A 165 -7.24 -3.84 14.01
CA LEU A 165 -6.48 -3.16 12.99
C LEU A 165 -7.15 -3.32 11.62
N SER A 166 -7.41 -2.20 10.96
CA SER A 166 -8.06 -2.13 9.65
C SER A 166 -7.20 -1.33 8.69
N ILE A 167 -7.39 -1.54 7.39
CA ILE A 167 -6.74 -0.71 6.36
C ILE A 167 -7.48 0.63 6.31
N GLN A 168 -6.73 1.72 6.20
CA GLN A 168 -7.25 3.07 6.00
C GLN A 168 -6.57 3.74 4.79
N PRO A 169 -7.07 4.89 4.30
CA PRO A 169 -6.44 5.64 3.22
C PRO A 169 -4.97 5.94 3.51
N ILE A 170 -4.11 5.72 2.51
CA ILE A 170 -2.65 5.78 2.68
C ILE A 170 -2.16 7.14 3.19
N GLY A 171 -2.86 8.23 2.86
CA GLY A 171 -2.55 9.58 3.32
C GLY A 171 -2.80 9.84 4.81
N LEU A 172 -3.46 8.93 5.53
CA LEU A 172 -3.66 9.06 6.99
C LEU A 172 -2.47 8.54 7.80
N CYS A 173 -1.62 7.71 7.19
CA CYS A 173 -0.37 7.31 7.81
C CYS A 173 0.69 8.38 7.54
N LYS A 174 1.25 8.95 8.60
CA LYS A 174 2.38 9.87 8.50
C LYS A 174 3.64 9.04 8.29
N GLY A 175 4.34 9.27 7.17
CA GLY A 175 5.69 8.78 7.00
C GLY A 175 6.60 9.33 8.11
N PRO A 176 7.76 8.70 8.38
CA PRO A 176 8.72 9.25 9.33
C PRO A 176 9.09 10.64 8.86
N THR A 177 8.91 11.62 9.74
CA THR A 177 9.35 12.98 9.52
C THR A 177 10.86 12.97 9.29
N PRO A 178 11.39 13.57 8.20
CA PRO A 178 12.82 13.66 8.02
C PRO A 178 13.38 14.49 9.16
N THR A 179 14.12 13.86 10.06
CA THR A 179 14.90 14.56 11.08
C THR A 179 15.96 15.41 10.39
N PRO A 180 16.09 16.71 10.73
CA PRO A 180 17.18 17.52 10.21
C PRO A 180 18.51 16.88 10.60
N VAL A 181 19.32 16.51 9.60
CA VAL A 181 20.69 16.07 9.83
C VAL A 181 21.51 17.32 10.14
N GLY A 182 21.84 17.50 11.42
CA GLY A 182 22.74 18.55 11.91
C GLY A 182 24.20 18.14 11.82
#